data_AF-A0A2P4PCX5-F1
#
_entry.id   AF-A0A2P4PCX5-F1
#
_cell.length_a   1.000
_cell.length_b   1.000
_cell.length_c   1.000
_cell.angle_alpha   90.00
_cell.angle_beta   90.00
_cell.angle_gamma   90.00
#
_symmetry.space_group_name_H-M   'P 1'
#
loop_
_entity.id
_entity.type
_entity.pdbx_description
1 polymer ?
#
loop_
_entity_poly.entity_id
_entity_poly.type
_entity_poly.pdbx_seq_one_letter_code
_entity_poly.pdbx_strand_id
1 'polypeptide(L)'
;MRSISGIGKFIETSSKVMEQVNVIGSFIPLISLISELTKEIVETYENAQYNKKTCEVLVNRIEAAEVTLKILIREKDENLLSQGYSKSLDKYVNCLKDIRDFCNDITQLSKFKKFYTSGSIKEKFREIIEEFDNCSRDLNLAITITTNEQMNKYLSFLHLDMIEMMKFLDNIEGLLKIELKNSSLIPMKFNFKIRKSFLK
;
A
#
# COMPACT_ATOMS: atom_id res chain seq x y z
N MET A 1 44.28 -11.58 46.40
CA MET A 1 43.78 -11.00 45.13
C MET A 1 42.29 -11.32 45.01
N ARG A 2 41.41 -10.34 45.29
CA ARG A 2 39.96 -10.49 45.11
C ARG A 2 39.56 -10.00 43.72
N SER A 3 38.57 -10.67 43.15
CA SER A 3 38.38 -10.92 41.72
C SER A 3 38.11 -9.70 40.84
N ILE A 4 38.84 -9.61 39.73
CA ILE A 4 38.60 -8.71 38.58
C ILE A 4 37.42 -9.22 37.71
N SER A 5 36.92 -10.44 37.96
CA SER A 5 35.85 -11.07 37.16
C SER A 5 34.49 -10.39 37.25
N GLY A 6 34.19 -9.72 38.38
CA GLY A 6 32.92 -9.03 38.57
C GLY A 6 32.80 -7.76 37.72
N ILE A 7 33.92 -7.05 37.53
CA ILE A 7 33.97 -5.80 36.76
C ILE A 7 33.86 -6.10 35.25
N GLY A 8 34.55 -7.15 34.76
CA GLY A 8 34.45 -7.57 33.36
C GLY A 8 33.02 -7.95 32.95
N LYS A 9 32.31 -8.69 33.82
CA LYS A 9 30.91 -9.10 33.57
C LYS A 9 29.95 -7.91 33.57
N PHE A 10 30.19 -6.92 34.43
CA PHE A 10 29.40 -5.68 34.47
C PHE A 10 29.59 -4.84 33.20
N ILE A 11 30.84 -4.65 32.76
CA ILE A 11 31.16 -3.89 31.54
C ILE A 11 30.54 -4.54 30.29
N GLU A 12 30.64 -5.88 30.16
CA GLU A 12 30.03 -6.59 29.03
C GLU A 12 28.50 -6.45 29.00
N THR A 13 27.87 -6.50 30.19
CA THR A 13 26.41 -6.32 30.32
C THR A 13 25.99 -4.92 29.93
N SER A 14 26.69 -3.88 30.41
CA SER A 14 26.40 -2.49 30.05
C SER A 14 26.60 -2.22 28.56
N SER A 15 27.62 -2.81 27.93
CA SER A 15 27.86 -2.67 26.49
C SER A 15 26.72 -3.26 25.66
N LYS A 16 26.27 -4.48 25.99
CA LYS A 16 25.13 -5.13 25.31
C LYS A 16 23.84 -4.32 25.48
N VAL A 17 23.59 -3.77 26.67
CA VAL A 17 22.42 -2.93 26.94
C VAL A 17 22.47 -1.62 26.13
N MET A 18 23.62 -0.95 26.05
CA MET A 18 23.77 0.27 25.25
C MET A 18 23.58 0.01 23.75
N GLU A 19 24.09 -1.11 23.25
CA GLU A 19 23.96 -1.51 21.84
C GLU A 19 22.48 -1.80 21.51
N GLN A 20 21.75 -2.52 22.36
CA GLN A 20 20.31 -2.75 22.22
C GLN A 20 19.49 -1.44 22.26
N VAL A 21 19.81 -0.52 23.18
CA VAL A 21 19.12 0.78 23.29
C VAL A 21 19.32 1.62 22.04
N ASN A 22 20.54 1.65 21.50
CA ASN A 22 20.86 2.41 20.29
C ASN A 22 20.14 1.85 19.05
N VAL A 23 20.04 0.53 18.95
CA VAL A 23 19.34 -0.14 17.86
C VAL A 23 17.83 0.05 17.97
N ILE A 24 17.21 -0.09 19.15
CA ILE A 24 15.78 0.19 19.37
C ILE A 24 15.45 1.64 18.99
N GLY A 25 16.33 2.60 19.32
CA GLY A 25 16.17 4.01 18.93
C GLY A 25 16.14 4.25 17.41
N SER A 26 16.81 3.40 16.63
CA SER A 26 16.85 3.49 15.15
C SER A 26 15.61 2.94 14.45
N PHE A 27 14.82 2.09 15.12
CA PHE A 27 13.60 1.48 14.55
C PHE A 27 12.33 2.31 14.75
N ILE A 28 12.30 3.18 15.77
CA ILE A 28 11.16 4.05 16.06
C ILE A 28 10.72 4.88 14.84
N PRO A 29 11.64 5.53 14.08
CA PRO A 29 11.25 6.30 12.89
C PRO A 29 10.57 5.45 11.80
N LEU A 30 11.05 4.22 11.55
CA LEU A 30 10.48 3.35 10.53
C LEU A 30 9.08 2.86 10.93
N ILE A 31 8.87 2.56 12.21
CA ILE A 31 7.57 2.13 12.72
C ILE A 31 6.55 3.28 12.61
N SER A 32 6.94 4.49 13.02
CA SER A 32 6.11 5.68 12.85
C SER A 32 5.72 5.89 11.39
N LEU A 33 6.69 5.78 10.48
CA LEU A 33 6.44 5.91 9.03
C LEU A 33 5.47 4.84 8.51
N ILE A 34 5.56 3.59 8.97
CA ILE A 34 4.63 2.52 8.59
C ILE A 34 3.20 2.83 9.06
N SER A 35 3.04 3.29 10.30
CA SER A 35 1.71 3.67 10.82
C SER A 35 1.14 4.90 10.12
N GLU A 36 1.97 5.88 9.76
CA GLU A 36 1.57 7.04 8.95
C GLU A 36 1.11 6.62 7.55
N LEU A 37 1.89 5.79 6.86
CA LEU A 37 1.52 5.28 5.54
C LEU A 37 0.23 4.45 5.59
N THR A 38 0.09 3.58 6.59
CA THR A 38 -1.15 2.81 6.79
C THR A 38 -2.35 3.73 6.94
N LYS A 39 -2.23 4.78 7.76
CA LYS A 39 -3.28 5.78 7.95
C LYS A 39 -3.61 6.53 6.65
N GLU A 40 -2.61 6.98 5.89
CA GLU A 40 -2.82 7.63 4.59
C GLU A 40 -3.60 6.73 3.61
N ILE A 41 -3.28 5.43 3.58
CA ILE A 41 -3.94 4.45 2.71
C ILE A 41 -5.39 4.23 3.15
N VAL A 42 -5.63 4.08 4.45
CA VAL A 42 -6.98 3.93 5.03
C VAL A 42 -7.83 5.16 4.75
N GLU A 43 -7.30 6.37 4.97
CA GLU A 43 -8.00 7.62 4.67
C GLU A 43 -8.33 7.75 3.18
N THR A 44 -7.42 7.33 2.30
CA THR A 44 -7.66 7.28 0.84
C THR A 44 -8.84 6.36 0.52
N TYR A 45 -8.87 5.18 1.13
CA TYR A 45 -9.97 4.21 0.99
C TYR A 45 -11.30 4.72 1.54
N GLU A 46 -11.31 5.31 2.73
CA GLU A 46 -12.53 5.80 3.37
C GLU A 46 -13.20 6.91 2.55
N ASN A 47 -12.38 7.80 1.97
CA ASN A 47 -12.81 8.91 1.13
C ASN A 47 -13.01 8.52 -0.35
N ALA A 48 -12.71 7.27 -0.73
CA ALA A 48 -12.83 6.81 -2.10
C ALA A 48 -14.30 6.74 -2.55
N GLN A 49 -14.61 7.43 -3.65
CA GLN A 49 -15.91 7.32 -4.33
C GLN A 49 -15.94 6.14 -5.32
N TYR A 50 -14.79 5.77 -5.87
CA TYR A 50 -14.63 4.69 -6.86
C TYR A 50 -13.53 3.76 -6.44
N ASN A 51 -13.51 2.54 -7.00
CA ASN A 51 -12.47 1.55 -6.71
C ASN A 51 -12.34 1.20 -5.22
N LYS A 52 -13.43 1.37 -4.47
CA LYS A 52 -13.47 1.19 -3.03
C LYS A 52 -13.20 -0.26 -2.65
N LYS A 53 -13.80 -1.21 -3.37
CA LYS A 53 -13.59 -2.65 -3.09
C LYS A 53 -12.18 -3.11 -3.43
N THR A 54 -11.60 -2.53 -4.47
CA THR A 54 -10.19 -2.73 -4.82
C THR A 54 -9.26 -2.23 -3.70
N CYS A 55 -9.49 -1.01 -3.20
CA CYS A 55 -8.71 -0.44 -2.11
C CYS A 55 -8.93 -1.22 -0.79
N GLU A 56 -10.16 -1.68 -0.53
CA GLU A 56 -10.52 -2.51 0.64
C GLU A 56 -9.67 -3.78 0.72
N VAL A 57 -9.42 -4.44 -0.42
CA VAL A 57 -8.52 -5.61 -0.46
C VAL A 57 -7.13 -5.27 0.06
N LEU A 58 -6.58 -4.12 -0.30
CA LEU A 58 -5.25 -3.69 0.13
C LEU A 58 -5.24 -3.27 1.60
N VAL A 59 -6.24 -2.49 2.03
CA VAL A 59 -6.40 -2.03 3.43
C VAL A 59 -6.49 -3.22 4.39
N ASN A 60 -7.37 -4.18 4.13
CA ASN A 60 -7.57 -5.34 5.00
C ASN A 60 -6.26 -6.14 5.19
N ARG A 61 -5.41 -6.19 4.16
CA ARG A 61 -4.12 -6.88 4.22
C ARG A 61 -3.10 -6.09 5.04
N ILE A 62 -3.03 -4.78 4.83
CA ILE A 62 -2.14 -3.88 5.58
C ILE A 62 -2.48 -3.90 7.06
N GLU A 63 -3.76 -3.80 7.43
CA GLU A 63 -4.19 -3.81 8.83
C GLU A 63 -3.83 -5.12 9.53
N ALA A 64 -4.02 -6.27 8.87
CA ALA A 64 -3.61 -7.56 9.40
C ALA A 64 -2.09 -7.65 9.63
N ALA A 65 -1.30 -7.16 8.68
CA ALA A 65 0.15 -7.11 8.80
C ALA A 65 0.61 -6.14 9.91
N GLU A 66 -0.03 -4.97 10.03
CA GLU A 66 0.29 -3.96 11.04
C GLU A 66 0.05 -4.48 12.48
N VAL A 67 -1.00 -5.27 12.68
CA VAL A 67 -1.27 -5.93 13.98
C VAL A 67 -0.10 -6.85 14.38
N THR A 68 0.39 -7.67 13.45
CA THR A 68 1.51 -8.59 13.72
C THR A 68 2.80 -7.82 13.96
N LEU A 69 3.07 -6.80 13.15
CA LEU A 69 4.24 -5.95 13.30
C LEU A 69 4.27 -5.29 14.70
N LYS A 70 3.14 -4.75 15.15
CA LYS A 70 2.99 -4.17 16.49
C LYS A 70 3.27 -5.18 17.62
N ILE A 71 2.94 -6.46 17.43
CA ILE A 71 3.24 -7.53 18.39
C ILE A 71 4.75 -7.80 18.43
N LEU A 72 5.39 -8.02 17.28
CA LEU A 72 6.83 -8.29 17.17
C LEU A 72 7.67 -7.18 17.84
N ILE A 73 7.29 -5.93 17.64
CA ILE A 73 7.95 -4.76 18.24
C ILE A 73 7.82 -4.79 19.77
N ARG A 74 6.64 -5.10 20.31
CA ARG A 74 6.39 -5.14 21.76
C ARG A 74 7.17 -6.25 22.44
N GLU A 75 7.29 -7.39 21.76
CA GLU A 75 8.05 -8.55 22.25
C GLU A 75 9.57 -8.34 22.21
N LYS A 76 10.03 -7.22 21.63
CA LYS A 76 11.45 -6.90 21.41
C LYS A 76 12.19 -8.08 20.79
N ASP A 77 11.59 -8.65 19.74
CA ASP A 77 12.19 -9.78 19.04
C ASP A 77 13.65 -9.43 18.68
N GLU A 78 14.61 -10.23 19.16
CA GLU A 78 16.04 -9.98 18.97
C GLU A 78 16.41 -9.94 17.47
N ASN A 79 15.59 -10.56 16.61
CA ASN A 79 15.73 -10.51 15.16
C ASN A 79 15.55 -9.08 14.60
N LEU A 80 14.79 -8.22 15.28
CA LEU A 80 14.64 -6.81 14.93
C LEU A 80 15.99 -6.10 14.87
N LEU A 81 16.97 -6.55 15.66
CA LEU A 81 18.29 -5.91 15.78
C LEU A 81 19.25 -6.32 14.64
N SER A 82 18.83 -7.20 13.74
CA SER A 82 19.68 -7.66 12.62
C SER A 82 19.65 -6.67 11.44
N GLN A 83 20.79 -6.48 10.78
CA GLN A 83 20.85 -5.69 9.54
C GLN A 83 19.91 -6.21 8.45
N GLY A 84 19.69 -7.54 8.41
CA GLY A 84 18.75 -8.16 7.48
C GLY A 84 17.31 -7.68 7.70
N TYR A 85 16.89 -7.57 8.96
CA TYR A 85 15.55 -7.13 9.32
C TYR A 85 15.30 -5.66 8.96
N SER A 86 16.27 -4.77 9.21
CA SER A 86 16.17 -3.36 8.80
C SER A 86 15.94 -3.20 7.30
N LYS A 87 16.67 -3.97 6.47
CA LYS A 87 16.49 -3.94 5.01
C LYS A 87 15.11 -4.44 4.59
N SER A 88 14.58 -5.47 5.27
CA SER A 88 13.22 -5.96 5.02
C SER A 88 12.15 -4.92 5.39
N LEU A 89 12.36 -4.16 6.47
CA LEU A 89 11.48 -3.04 6.85
C LEU A 89 11.51 -1.93 5.79
N ASP A 90 12.68 -1.57 5.27
CA ASP A 90 12.79 -0.56 4.21
C ASP A 90 12.02 -0.98 2.94
N LYS A 91 12.12 -2.26 2.54
CA LYS A 91 11.32 -2.79 1.44
C LYS A 91 9.83 -2.71 1.73
N TYR A 92 9.40 -3.09 2.93
CA TYR A 92 8.01 -3.02 3.35
C TYR A 92 7.47 -1.59 3.32
N VAL A 93 8.24 -0.61 3.80
CA VAL A 93 7.91 0.82 3.68
C VAL A 93 7.72 1.24 2.22
N ASN A 94 8.61 0.81 1.31
CA ASN A 94 8.46 1.12 -0.11
C ASN A 94 7.23 0.43 -0.73
N CYS A 95 6.93 -0.81 -0.33
CA CYS A 95 5.70 -1.49 -0.73
C CYS A 95 4.45 -0.72 -0.30
N LEU A 96 4.42 -0.20 0.93
CA LEU A 96 3.31 0.64 1.40
C LEU A 96 3.18 1.95 0.61
N LYS A 97 4.30 2.58 0.22
CA LYS A 97 4.26 3.77 -0.66
C LYS A 97 3.68 3.44 -2.04
N ASP A 98 4.09 2.33 -2.64
CA ASP A 98 3.54 1.85 -3.91
C ASP A 98 2.03 1.59 -3.82
N ILE A 99 1.57 0.97 -2.72
CA ILE A 99 0.14 0.75 -2.45
C ILE A 99 -0.60 2.09 -2.34
N ARG A 100 -0.06 3.03 -1.55
CA ARG A 100 -0.65 4.36 -1.37
C ARG A 100 -0.80 5.08 -2.71
N ASP A 101 0.25 5.10 -3.51
CA ASP A 101 0.25 5.81 -4.79
C ASP A 101 -0.74 5.16 -5.76
N PHE A 102 -0.81 3.82 -5.78
CA PHE A 102 -1.82 3.10 -6.56
C PHE A 102 -3.25 3.39 -6.12
N CYS A 103 -3.55 3.32 -4.81
CA CYS A 103 -4.87 3.67 -4.27
C CYS A 103 -5.25 5.10 -4.63
N ASN A 104 -4.34 6.05 -4.51
CA ASN A 104 -4.55 7.44 -4.90
C ASN A 104 -4.84 7.60 -6.40
N ASP A 105 -4.15 6.85 -7.25
CA ASP A 105 -4.32 6.94 -8.69
C ASP A 105 -5.64 6.33 -9.16
N ILE A 106 -6.04 5.18 -8.61
CA ILE A 106 -7.28 4.52 -9.02
C ILE A 106 -8.52 5.21 -8.44
N THR A 107 -8.44 5.84 -7.27
CA THR A 107 -9.59 6.54 -6.68
C THR A 107 -9.86 7.89 -7.35
N GLN A 108 -8.90 8.46 -8.09
CA GLN A 108 -9.01 9.78 -8.73
C GLN A 108 -9.35 9.70 -10.22
N LEU A 109 -10.55 10.21 -10.59
CA LEU A 109 -11.07 10.25 -11.97
C LEU A 109 -10.13 10.87 -13.00
N SER A 110 -9.45 11.96 -12.64
CA SER A 110 -8.57 12.73 -13.53
C SER A 110 -7.29 11.96 -13.91
N LYS A 111 -6.79 11.14 -12.99
CA LYS A 111 -5.57 10.34 -13.18
C LYS A 111 -5.85 9.03 -13.86
N PHE A 112 -6.91 8.35 -13.44
CA PHE A 112 -7.36 7.08 -14.01
C PHE A 112 -7.57 7.14 -15.53
N LYS A 113 -8.18 8.24 -16.02
CA LYS A 113 -8.49 8.42 -17.46
C LYS A 113 -7.27 8.73 -18.33
N LYS A 114 -6.13 9.15 -17.77
CA LYS A 114 -5.05 9.77 -18.56
C LYS A 114 -3.85 8.83 -18.83
N PHE A 115 -3.69 7.75 -18.06
CA PHE A 115 -2.41 7.02 -18.06
C PHE A 115 -2.47 5.50 -18.15
N TYR A 116 -3.65 4.90 -18.07
CA TYR A 116 -3.72 3.45 -17.94
C TYR A 116 -4.51 2.78 -19.07
N THR A 117 -4.15 1.54 -19.38
CA THR A 117 -5.03 0.56 -20.02
C THR A 117 -5.57 -0.39 -18.94
N SER A 118 -6.68 -1.08 -19.18
CA SER A 118 -7.22 -2.08 -18.24
C SER A 118 -6.18 -3.15 -17.91
N GLY A 119 -5.38 -3.55 -18.90
CA GLY A 119 -4.28 -4.51 -18.73
C GLY A 119 -3.22 -3.99 -17.77
N SER A 120 -2.70 -2.78 -17.99
CA SER A 120 -1.62 -2.24 -17.14
C SER A 120 -2.03 -2.03 -15.68
N ILE A 121 -3.30 -1.67 -15.41
CA ILE A 121 -3.80 -1.56 -14.02
C ILE A 121 -3.90 -2.94 -13.36
N LYS A 122 -4.39 -3.95 -14.08
CA LYS A 122 -4.48 -5.33 -13.58
C LYS A 122 -3.10 -5.90 -13.25
N GLU A 123 -2.12 -5.70 -14.13
CA GLU A 123 -0.75 -6.15 -13.88
C GLU A 123 -0.12 -5.41 -12.69
N LYS A 124 -0.22 -4.08 -12.62
CA LYS A 124 0.31 -3.33 -11.48
C LYS A 124 -0.36 -3.74 -10.15
N PHE A 125 -1.65 -4.00 -10.16
CA PHE A 125 -2.36 -4.47 -8.96
C PHE A 125 -1.87 -5.86 -8.51
N ARG A 126 -1.64 -6.77 -9.46
CA ARG A 126 -1.04 -8.09 -9.18
C ARG A 126 0.36 -7.93 -8.58
N GLU A 127 1.22 -7.14 -9.22
CA GLU A 127 2.59 -6.87 -8.74
C GLU A 127 2.59 -6.32 -7.31
N ILE A 128 1.68 -5.39 -7.01
CA ILE A 128 1.52 -4.82 -5.67
C ILE A 128 1.20 -5.89 -4.62
N ILE A 129 0.24 -6.78 -4.92
CA ILE A 129 -0.14 -7.84 -3.97
C ILE A 129 1.00 -8.85 -3.80
N GLU A 130 1.67 -9.23 -4.88
CA GLU A 130 2.80 -10.16 -4.83
C GLU A 130 3.98 -9.58 -4.03
N GLU A 131 4.31 -8.30 -4.26
CA GLU A 131 5.37 -7.62 -3.53
C GLU A 131 5.01 -7.43 -2.04
N PHE A 132 3.75 -7.12 -1.74
CA PHE A 132 3.26 -7.05 -0.36
C PHE A 132 3.39 -8.40 0.36
N ASP A 133 3.03 -9.49 -0.32
CA ASP A 133 3.12 -10.83 0.23
C ASP A 133 4.58 -11.25 0.48
N ASN A 134 5.49 -10.84 -0.41
CA ASN A 134 6.92 -11.09 -0.27
C ASN A 134 7.53 -10.28 0.89
N CYS A 135 7.27 -8.97 0.95
CA CYS A 135 7.78 -8.11 2.01
C CYS A 135 7.24 -8.53 3.38
N SER A 136 5.96 -8.90 3.46
CA SER A 136 5.34 -9.39 4.70
C SER A 136 5.96 -10.72 5.16
N ARG A 137 6.31 -11.61 4.23
CA ARG A 137 6.99 -12.87 4.52
C ARG A 137 8.42 -12.65 5.00
N ASP A 138 9.16 -11.75 4.36
CA ASP A 138 10.52 -11.36 4.76
C ASP A 138 10.58 -10.83 6.22
N LEU A 139 9.45 -10.30 6.72
CA LEU A 139 9.28 -9.78 8.08
C LEU A 139 8.57 -10.75 9.05
N ASN A 140 8.20 -11.96 8.60
CA ASN A 140 7.39 -12.92 9.35
C ASN A 140 6.05 -12.35 9.86
N LEU A 141 5.42 -11.46 9.09
CA LEU A 141 4.10 -10.92 9.43
C LEU A 141 3.00 -11.95 9.15
N ALA A 142 1.98 -12.01 10.00
CA ALA A 142 0.86 -12.93 9.82
C ALA A 142 -0.07 -12.38 8.74
N ILE A 143 0.15 -12.83 7.51
CA ILE A 143 -0.69 -12.54 6.35
C ILE A 143 -1.22 -13.84 5.73
N THR A 144 -2.33 -13.73 5.00
CA THR A 144 -2.79 -14.83 4.14
C THR A 144 -2.10 -14.71 2.80
N ILE A 145 -1.16 -15.63 2.47
CA ILE A 145 -0.52 -15.65 1.15
C ILE A 145 -1.58 -15.80 0.06
N THR A 146 -1.52 -14.93 -0.95
CA THR A 146 -2.51 -14.89 -2.01
C THR A 146 -2.41 -16.10 -2.92
N THR A 147 -3.48 -16.87 -3.01
CA THR A 147 -3.59 -17.95 -4.00
C THR A 147 -3.98 -17.40 -5.37
N ASN A 148 -3.78 -18.18 -6.43
CA ASN A 148 -4.23 -17.81 -7.78
C ASN A 148 -5.75 -17.56 -7.84
N GLU A 149 -6.54 -18.32 -7.09
CA GLU A 149 -7.99 -18.13 -7.00
C GLU A 149 -8.35 -16.80 -6.33
N GLN A 150 -7.69 -16.48 -5.21
CA GLN A 150 -7.86 -15.19 -4.54
C GLN A 150 -7.43 -14.03 -5.43
N MET A 151 -6.30 -14.14 -6.12
CA MET A 151 -5.84 -13.13 -7.08
C MET A 151 -6.88 -12.91 -8.19
N ASN A 152 -7.41 -13.98 -8.78
CA ASN A 152 -8.46 -13.88 -9.81
C ASN A 152 -9.72 -13.19 -9.26
N LYS A 153 -10.10 -13.48 -8.02
CA LYS A 153 -11.20 -12.81 -7.33
C LYS A 153 -10.91 -11.32 -7.13
N TYR A 154 -9.72 -10.95 -6.69
CA TYR A 154 -9.33 -9.54 -6.51
C TYR A 154 -9.32 -8.79 -7.85
N LEU A 155 -8.79 -9.40 -8.91
CA LEU A 155 -8.82 -8.85 -10.27
C LEU A 155 -10.24 -8.66 -10.80
N SER A 156 -11.19 -9.51 -10.38
CA SER A 156 -12.61 -9.34 -10.71
C SER A 156 -13.23 -8.13 -10.00
N PHE A 157 -12.87 -7.87 -8.74
CA PHE A 157 -13.31 -6.66 -8.02
C PHE A 157 -12.78 -5.40 -8.69
N LEU A 158 -11.48 -5.38 -9.00
CA LEU A 158 -10.85 -4.32 -9.77
C LEU A 158 -11.55 -4.09 -11.10
N HIS A 159 -11.86 -5.15 -11.85
CA HIS A 159 -12.56 -5.00 -13.11
C HIS A 159 -13.96 -4.37 -12.96
N LEU A 160 -14.74 -4.82 -11.98
CA LEU A 160 -16.08 -4.30 -11.72
C LEU A 160 -16.05 -2.84 -11.28
N ASP A 161 -15.17 -2.50 -10.35
CA ASP A 161 -15.01 -1.12 -9.87
C ASP A 161 -14.61 -0.17 -11.01
N MET A 162 -13.68 -0.59 -11.87
CA MET A 162 -13.28 0.17 -13.05
C MET A 162 -14.45 0.38 -14.02
N ILE A 163 -15.28 -0.64 -14.25
CA ILE A 163 -16.49 -0.52 -15.10
C ILE A 163 -17.45 0.51 -14.51
N GLU A 164 -17.68 0.48 -13.20
CA GLU A 164 -18.56 1.43 -12.52
C GLU A 164 -18.06 2.87 -12.66
N MET A 165 -16.77 3.08 -12.39
CA MET A 165 -16.11 4.37 -12.58
C MET A 165 -16.21 4.88 -14.02
N MET A 166 -16.04 3.99 -15.01
CA MET A 166 -16.17 4.33 -16.42
C MET A 166 -17.60 4.70 -16.81
N LYS A 167 -18.61 3.98 -16.32
CA LYS A 167 -20.03 4.32 -16.55
C LYS A 167 -20.35 5.72 -16.03
N PHE A 168 -19.83 6.07 -14.86
CA PHE A 168 -19.99 7.41 -14.30
C PHE A 168 -19.34 8.48 -15.21
N LEU A 169 -18.13 8.24 -15.70
CA LEU A 169 -17.45 9.14 -16.64
C LEU A 169 -18.20 9.32 -17.95
N ASP A 170 -18.74 8.23 -18.52
CA ASP A 170 -19.54 8.27 -19.75
C ASP A 170 -20.83 9.08 -19.54
N ASN A 171 -21.47 8.94 -18.38
CA ASN A 171 -22.67 9.71 -18.03
C ASN A 171 -22.39 11.21 -17.91
N ILE A 172 -21.29 11.61 -17.23
CA ILE A 172 -20.86 13.02 -17.17
C ILE A 172 -20.57 13.56 -18.57
N GLU A 173 -19.86 12.79 -19.40
CA GLU A 173 -19.53 13.23 -20.76
C GLU A 173 -20.79 13.42 -21.62
N GLY A 174 -21.80 12.56 -21.46
CA GLY A 174 -23.11 12.71 -22.08
C GLY A 174 -23.82 13.99 -21.65
N LEU A 175 -23.86 14.27 -20.34
CA LEU A 175 -24.48 15.47 -19.78
C LEU A 175 -23.79 16.74 -20.28
N LEU A 176 -22.46 16.81 -20.24
CA LEU A 176 -21.70 17.97 -20.73
C LEU A 176 -21.93 18.24 -22.22
N LYS A 177 -22.06 17.19 -23.04
CA LYS A 177 -22.38 17.35 -24.48
C LYS A 177 -23.78 17.93 -24.70
N ILE A 178 -24.74 17.58 -23.86
CA ILE A 178 -26.11 18.13 -23.91
C ILE A 178 -26.08 19.60 -23.47
N GLU A 179 -25.42 19.91 -22.36
CA GLU A 179 -25.28 21.27 -21.81
C GLU A 179 -24.63 22.24 -22.83
N LEU A 180 -23.54 21.80 -23.48
CA LEU A 180 -22.83 22.56 -24.52
C LEU A 180 -23.62 22.68 -25.83
N LYS A 181 -24.55 21.77 -26.10
CA LYS A 181 -25.44 21.87 -27.26
C LYS A 181 -26.59 22.86 -27.00
N ASN A 182 -27.01 22.98 -25.74
CA ASN A 182 -28.12 23.84 -25.31
C ASN A 182 -27.68 25.28 -24.99
N SER A 183 -26.42 25.48 -24.60
CA SER A 183 -25.79 26.79 -24.50
C SER A 183 -25.15 27.14 -25.85
N SER A 184 -25.51 28.26 -26.46
CA SER A 184 -24.96 28.74 -27.74
C SER A 184 -23.48 29.18 -27.67
N LEU A 185 -22.69 28.59 -26.76
CA LEU A 185 -21.29 28.92 -26.53
C LEU A 185 -20.38 27.95 -27.30
N ILE A 186 -19.43 28.55 -28.02
CA ILE A 186 -18.43 27.97 -28.92
C ILE A 186 -17.89 26.63 -28.36
N PRO A 187 -17.79 25.55 -29.17
CA PRO A 187 -17.36 24.26 -28.67
C PRO A 187 -15.90 24.33 -28.24
N MET A 188 -15.67 24.41 -26.93
CA MET A 188 -14.37 24.17 -26.33
C MET A 188 -14.03 22.70 -26.60
N LYS A 189 -13.14 22.46 -27.57
CA LYS A 189 -12.73 21.11 -28.00
C LYS A 189 -12.04 20.37 -26.85
N PHE A 190 -12.81 19.71 -25.99
CA PHE A 190 -12.31 18.69 -25.08
C PHE A 190 -12.11 17.39 -25.86
N ASN A 191 -10.88 17.14 -26.28
CA ASN A 191 -10.52 15.97 -27.06
C ASN A 191 -10.24 14.79 -26.12
N PHE A 192 -11.30 14.08 -25.69
CA PHE A 192 -11.17 12.85 -24.91
C PHE A 192 -11.38 11.63 -25.81
N LYS A 193 -10.28 11.05 -26.29
CA LYS A 193 -10.30 9.83 -27.10
C LYS A 193 -9.74 8.65 -26.29
N ILE A 194 -10.59 7.97 -25.51
CA ILE A 194 -10.31 6.60 -25.04
C ILE A 194 -11.59 5.79 -25.12
N ARG A 195 -11.74 4.98 -26.18
CA ARG A 195 -12.76 3.94 -26.26
C ARG A 195 -12.21 2.75 -27.04
N LYS A 196 -11.87 1.66 -26.32
CA LYS A 196 -12.12 0.25 -26.68
C LYS A 196 -11.29 -0.79 -25.90
N SER A 197 -10.23 -0.41 -25.17
CA SER A 197 -9.35 -1.39 -24.51
C SER A 197 -9.88 -1.96 -23.19
N PHE A 198 -10.85 -1.32 -22.54
CA PHE A 198 -11.27 -1.68 -21.17
C PHE A 198 -12.48 -2.61 -21.05
N LEU A 199 -13.22 -2.80 -22.15
CA LEU A 199 -14.43 -3.65 -22.20
C LEU A 199 -14.15 -5.07 -22.72
N LYS A 200 -12.87 -5.44 -22.86
CA LYS A 200 -12.43 -6.80 -23.18
C LYS A 200 -11.65 -7.39 -22.02
#